data_AF-K1PX89-F1
#
_entry.id   AF-K1PX89-F1
#
_cell.length_a   1.000
_cell.length_b   1.000
_cell.length_c   1.000
_cell.angle_alpha   90.00
_cell.angle_beta   90.00
_cell.angle_gamma   90.00
#
_symmetry.space_group_name_H-M   'P 1'
#
loop_
_entity.id
_entity.type
_entity.pdbx_description
1 polymer ?
#
loop_
_entity_poly.entity_id
_entity_poly.type
_entity_poly.pdbx_seq_one_letter_code
_entity_poly.pdbx_strand_id
1 'polypeptide(L)'
;MIYHRVIVWIGLIFLAHCLGKSNKETHRLEHEARVADKMVVNHADLMRTNPGFRELTRAGVPQKRVVGVISAVTATFGLLKGIADNVDFSRVCVIGFKNLGNRKLINPTWYLSHGVIRDPLPRYLPAGEAGIFTFEKSAYATSGTSGVLTYTISGTNHQVAVFWSVPFLYGIYSNELHVQVWNNAHSNEALYDSMEADEEKLTVSNSGHWMSDSGWGITVHAAMTNAAKASLLVEVEFNITTTHGTHEQSPVVG
;
A
#
# COMPACT_ATOMS: atom_id res chain seq x y z
N MET A 1 -43.80 -15.97 -12.74
CA MET A 1 -42.79 -15.66 -13.79
C MET A 1 -42.09 -14.31 -13.59
N ILE A 2 -42.02 -13.78 -12.35
CA ILE A 2 -41.45 -12.46 -12.03
C ILE A 2 -40.13 -12.59 -11.25
N TYR A 3 -39.98 -13.64 -10.44
CA TYR A 3 -38.78 -13.90 -9.64
C TYR A 3 -37.51 -14.18 -10.45
N HIS A 4 -37.63 -14.77 -11.64
CA HIS A 4 -36.45 -15.15 -12.43
C HIS A 4 -35.76 -13.94 -13.08
N ARG A 5 -36.48 -12.83 -13.28
CA ARG A 5 -35.94 -11.61 -13.91
C ARG A 5 -35.21 -10.69 -12.94
N VAL A 6 -35.57 -10.71 -11.66
CA VAL A 6 -34.92 -9.88 -10.61
C VAL A 6 -33.54 -10.41 -10.26
N ILE A 7 -33.37 -11.75 -10.19
CA ILE A 7 -32.08 -12.39 -9.88
C ILE A 7 -31.05 -12.14 -10.99
N VAL A 8 -31.49 -12.13 -12.26
CA VAL A 8 -30.59 -11.83 -13.41
C VAL A 8 -30.13 -10.37 -13.37
N TRP A 9 -30.97 -9.43 -12.92
CA TRP A 9 -30.60 -8.02 -12.84
C TRP A 9 -29.63 -7.72 -11.69
N ILE A 10 -29.82 -8.33 -10.50
CA ILE A 10 -28.88 -8.22 -9.38
C ILE A 10 -27.54 -8.90 -9.74
N GLY A 11 -27.59 -10.05 -10.43
CA GLY A 11 -26.39 -10.74 -10.93
C GLY A 11 -25.61 -9.92 -11.97
N LEU A 12 -26.29 -9.15 -12.82
CA LEU A 12 -25.64 -8.24 -13.79
C LEU A 12 -25.07 -6.97 -13.15
N ILE A 13 -25.70 -6.45 -12.08
CA ILE A 13 -25.17 -5.30 -11.33
C ILE A 13 -23.93 -5.70 -10.51
N PHE A 14 -23.90 -6.91 -9.95
CA PHE A 14 -22.70 -7.45 -9.29
C PHE A 14 -21.59 -7.78 -10.30
N LEU A 15 -21.92 -8.29 -11.49
CA LEU A 15 -20.92 -8.50 -12.54
C LEU A 15 -20.31 -7.19 -13.06
N ALA A 16 -21.04 -6.07 -12.96
CA ALA A 16 -20.55 -4.76 -13.38
C ALA A 16 -19.63 -4.09 -12.34
N HIS A 17 -19.68 -4.48 -11.06
CA HIS A 17 -18.73 -4.01 -10.03
C HIS A 17 -17.44 -4.85 -9.95
N CYS A 18 -17.42 -6.06 -10.53
CA CYS A 18 -16.22 -6.91 -10.54
C CYS A 18 -15.39 -6.84 -11.84
N LEU A 19 -15.79 -6.04 -12.83
CA LEU A 19 -14.94 -5.75 -13.99
C LEU A 19 -14.01 -4.57 -13.65
N GLY A 20 -13.12 -4.81 -12.70
CA GLY A 20 -11.94 -4.00 -12.49
C GLY A 20 -11.21 -3.88 -13.82
N LYS A 21 -11.09 -2.65 -14.33
CA LYS A 21 -10.33 -2.35 -15.54
C LYS A 21 -8.90 -2.84 -15.31
N SER A 22 -8.58 -4.01 -15.85
CA SER A 22 -7.23 -4.52 -16.00
C SER A 22 -6.43 -3.54 -16.85
N ASN A 23 -5.78 -2.59 -16.20
CA ASN A 23 -4.87 -1.62 -16.81
C ASN A 23 -3.46 -2.23 -16.88
N LYS A 24 -2.62 -1.80 -17.82
CA LYS A 24 -1.22 -2.24 -17.94
C LYS A 24 -0.42 -2.04 -16.64
N GLU A 25 -0.73 -0.98 -15.88
CA GLU A 25 -0.09 -0.69 -14.60
C GLU A 25 -0.42 -1.71 -13.50
N THR A 26 -1.62 -2.29 -13.50
CA THR A 26 -2.00 -3.28 -12.49
C THR A 26 -1.24 -4.59 -12.68
N HIS A 27 -1.02 -5.00 -13.94
CA HIS A 27 -0.15 -6.12 -14.28
C HIS A 27 1.31 -5.88 -13.89
N ARG A 28 1.78 -4.62 -13.93
CA ARG A 28 3.15 -4.26 -13.57
C ARG A 28 3.41 -4.52 -12.09
N LEU A 29 2.62 -3.94 -11.19
CA LEU A 29 2.81 -4.10 -9.74
C LEU A 29 2.73 -5.56 -9.29
N GLU A 30 1.76 -6.31 -9.84
CA GLU A 30 1.65 -7.74 -9.57
C GLU A 30 2.90 -8.49 -10.01
N HIS A 31 3.36 -8.25 -11.24
CA HIS A 31 4.54 -8.90 -11.78
C HIS A 31 5.79 -8.58 -10.96
N GLU A 32 5.99 -7.32 -10.59
CA GLU A 32 7.13 -6.91 -9.75
C GLU A 32 7.12 -7.59 -8.38
N ALA A 33 5.96 -7.69 -7.73
CA ALA A 33 5.83 -8.39 -6.45
C ALA A 33 6.13 -9.90 -6.58
N ARG A 34 5.62 -10.56 -7.64
CA ARG A 34 5.91 -11.98 -7.93
C ARG A 34 7.38 -12.24 -8.22
N VAL A 35 8.03 -11.33 -8.93
CA VAL A 35 9.48 -11.40 -9.19
C VAL A 35 10.25 -11.21 -7.88
N ALA A 36 9.83 -10.26 -7.04
CA ALA A 36 10.46 -9.95 -5.76
C ALA A 36 10.42 -11.12 -4.76
N ASP A 37 9.37 -11.94 -4.74
CA ASP A 37 9.29 -13.16 -3.91
C ASP A 37 10.45 -14.13 -4.16
N LYS A 38 10.90 -14.20 -5.42
CA LYS A 38 11.96 -15.11 -5.86
C LYS A 38 13.31 -14.42 -5.99
N MET A 39 13.34 -13.10 -5.81
CA MET A 39 14.55 -12.31 -6.00
C MET A 39 15.58 -12.66 -4.93
N VAL A 40 16.84 -12.76 -5.32
CA VAL A 40 17.98 -12.72 -4.38
C VAL A 40 18.63 -11.37 -4.54
N VAL A 41 18.65 -10.58 -3.46
CA VAL A 41 19.18 -9.22 -3.51
C VAL A 41 20.66 -9.22 -3.22
N ASN A 42 21.46 -8.67 -4.14
CA ASN A 42 22.87 -8.38 -3.90
C ASN A 42 22.99 -6.96 -3.33
N HIS A 43 23.34 -6.84 -2.05
CA HIS A 43 23.45 -5.54 -1.38
C HIS A 43 24.54 -4.64 -1.97
N ALA A 44 25.67 -5.20 -2.44
CA ALA A 44 26.71 -4.41 -3.09
C ALA A 44 26.20 -3.81 -4.41
N ASP A 45 25.39 -4.56 -5.15
CA ASP A 45 24.77 -4.06 -6.37
C ASP A 45 23.69 -3.00 -6.07
N LEU A 46 22.87 -3.19 -5.03
CA LEU A 46 21.94 -2.14 -4.58
C LEU A 46 22.66 -0.87 -4.14
N MET A 47 23.75 -0.98 -3.39
CA MET A 47 24.58 0.17 -3.00
C MET A 47 25.13 0.91 -4.22
N ARG A 48 25.38 0.21 -5.33
CA ARG A 48 25.87 0.81 -6.58
C ARG A 48 24.75 1.44 -7.41
N THR A 49 23.58 0.80 -7.47
CA THR A 49 22.54 1.10 -8.46
C THR A 49 21.35 1.87 -7.91
N ASN A 50 21.05 1.78 -6.62
CA ASN A 50 19.88 2.42 -6.02
C ASN A 50 20.30 3.58 -5.10
N PRO A 51 20.08 4.85 -5.50
CA PRO A 51 20.43 6.00 -4.68
C PRO A 51 19.63 6.08 -3.38
N GLY A 52 18.37 5.64 -3.37
CA GLY A 52 17.55 5.57 -2.15
C GLY A 52 18.12 4.58 -1.14
N PHE A 53 18.65 3.44 -1.59
CA PHE A 53 19.33 2.49 -0.68
C PHE A 53 20.54 3.13 -0.01
N ARG A 54 21.37 3.85 -0.77
CA ARG A 54 22.55 4.58 -0.24
C ARG A 54 22.17 5.66 0.77
N GLU A 55 21.07 6.36 0.52
CA GLU A 55 20.56 7.40 1.41
C GLU A 55 20.11 6.82 2.74
N LEU A 56 19.37 5.71 2.69
CA LEU A 56 18.77 5.07 3.85
C LEU A 56 19.75 4.22 4.69
N THR A 57 20.95 3.91 4.17
CA THR A 57 21.92 3.01 4.81
C THR A 57 23.28 3.66 5.12
N ARG A 58 23.35 5.00 5.18
CA ARG A 58 24.61 5.75 5.33
C ARG A 58 25.41 5.31 6.58
N ALA A 59 26.73 5.11 6.38
CA ALA A 59 27.81 4.79 7.35
C ALA A 59 28.38 3.35 7.39
N GLY A 60 28.07 2.48 6.42
CA GLY A 60 28.72 1.16 6.33
C GLY A 60 28.30 0.16 7.41
N VAL A 61 27.34 0.55 8.24
CA VAL A 61 26.55 -0.33 9.09
C VAL A 61 25.16 -0.34 8.47
N PRO A 62 24.58 -1.50 8.12
CA PRO A 62 23.17 -1.55 7.75
C PRO A 62 22.39 -0.93 8.90
N GLN A 63 21.76 0.23 8.67
CA GLN A 63 20.73 0.72 9.57
C GLN A 63 19.72 -0.43 9.63
N LYS A 64 19.71 -1.20 10.71
CA LYS A 64 18.88 -2.41 10.88
C LYS A 64 17.37 -2.10 10.83
N ARG A 65 17.04 -0.82 10.64
CA ARG A 65 15.75 -0.15 10.72
C ARG A 65 15.84 1.03 9.77
N VAL A 66 14.92 1.10 8.83
CA VAL A 66 14.92 2.18 7.87
C VAL A 66 13.60 2.90 7.99
N VAL A 67 13.67 4.19 8.34
CA VAL A 67 12.62 5.16 8.08
C VAL A 67 13.24 6.35 7.35
N GLY A 68 12.66 6.73 6.22
CA GLY A 68 13.13 7.88 5.47
C GLY A 68 12.24 8.21 4.29
N VAL A 69 12.56 9.32 3.64
CA VAL A 69 11.88 9.79 2.44
C VAL A 69 12.89 9.79 1.30
N ILE A 70 12.51 9.18 0.18
CA ILE A 70 13.33 9.09 -1.03
C ILE A 70 12.48 9.45 -2.24
N SER A 71 13.09 9.57 -3.42
CA SER A 71 12.31 9.73 -4.66
C SER A 71 11.43 8.51 -4.93
N ALA A 72 10.17 8.71 -5.33
CA ALA A 72 9.22 7.62 -5.56
C ALA A 72 9.69 6.60 -6.60
N VAL A 73 10.46 7.02 -7.61
CA VAL A 73 10.99 6.10 -8.65
C VAL A 73 12.03 5.12 -8.10
N THR A 74 12.65 5.45 -6.96
CA THR A 74 13.70 4.63 -6.34
C THR A 74 13.14 3.60 -5.36
N ALA A 75 11.90 3.80 -4.90
CA ALA A 75 11.17 2.88 -4.03
C ALA A 75 10.68 1.66 -4.83
N THR A 76 11.55 0.68 -5.04
CA THR A 76 11.22 -0.55 -5.77
C THR A 76 11.14 -1.74 -4.84
N PHE A 77 10.48 -2.83 -5.26
CA PHE A 77 10.51 -4.07 -4.49
C PHE A 77 11.93 -4.57 -4.21
N GLY A 78 12.87 -4.40 -5.13
CA GLY A 78 14.27 -4.75 -4.91
C GLY A 78 14.90 -3.97 -3.76
N LEU A 79 14.60 -2.66 -3.65
CA LEU A 79 15.00 -1.84 -2.50
C LEU A 79 14.37 -2.36 -1.20
N LEU A 80 13.04 -2.49 -1.17
CA LEU A 80 12.31 -2.90 0.04
C LEU A 80 12.78 -4.27 0.53
N LYS A 81 13.01 -5.21 -0.39
CA LYS A 81 13.54 -6.52 -0.08
C LYS A 81 14.96 -6.46 0.45
N GLY A 82 15.83 -5.65 -0.16
CA GLY A 82 17.18 -5.42 0.34
C GLY A 82 17.21 -4.91 1.78
N ILE A 83 16.28 -4.01 2.13
CA ILE A 83 16.09 -3.52 3.50
C ILE A 83 15.58 -4.66 4.40
N ALA A 84 14.51 -5.35 3.99
CA ALA A 84 13.88 -6.41 4.79
C ALA A 84 14.87 -7.54 5.14
N ASP A 85 15.72 -7.93 4.18
CA ASP A 85 16.74 -8.96 4.35
C ASP A 85 17.78 -8.57 5.43
N ASN A 86 18.04 -7.28 5.65
CA ASN A 86 18.98 -6.77 6.67
C ASN A 86 18.37 -6.57 8.07
N VAL A 87 17.06 -6.72 8.24
CA VAL A 87 16.42 -6.58 9.56
C VAL A 87 16.56 -7.89 10.35
N ASP A 88 17.04 -7.83 11.59
CA ASP A 88 17.37 -9.02 12.42
C ASP A 88 16.14 -9.81 12.93
N PHE A 89 14.93 -9.48 12.48
CA PHE A 89 13.69 -10.11 12.95
C PHE A 89 13.13 -11.08 11.91
N SER A 90 12.51 -12.15 12.42
CA SER A 90 11.95 -13.21 11.59
C SER A 90 10.66 -12.82 10.88
N ARG A 91 9.92 -11.82 11.39
CA ARG A 91 8.72 -11.27 10.76
C ARG A 91 8.85 -9.76 10.64
N VAL A 92 8.77 -9.26 9.42
CA VAL A 92 8.98 -7.86 9.06
C VAL A 92 8.05 -7.51 7.91
N CYS A 93 7.53 -6.29 7.90
CA CYS A 93 6.95 -5.68 6.71
C CYS A 93 7.69 -4.36 6.42
N VAL A 94 8.41 -4.30 5.30
CA VAL A 94 8.98 -3.04 4.80
C VAL A 94 8.01 -2.45 3.81
N ILE A 95 7.52 -1.25 4.10
CA ILE A 95 6.52 -0.56 3.30
C ILE A 95 7.21 0.59 2.53
N GLY A 96 7.02 0.59 1.22
CA GLY A 96 7.33 1.74 0.35
C GLY A 96 6.04 2.44 -0.05
N PHE A 97 5.80 3.61 0.50
CA PHE A 97 4.57 4.37 0.29
C PHE A 97 4.84 5.54 -0.65
N LYS A 98 4.54 5.36 -1.93
CA LYS A 98 4.79 6.32 -3.01
C LYS A 98 3.63 7.29 -3.17
N ASN A 99 3.94 8.58 -3.15
CA ASN A 99 3.03 9.63 -3.56
C ASN A 99 3.30 9.99 -5.02
N LEU A 100 2.57 9.37 -5.95
CA LEU A 100 2.64 9.66 -7.39
C LEU A 100 1.69 10.79 -7.79
N GLY A 101 0.96 11.32 -6.83
CA GLY A 101 0.01 12.37 -7.01
C GLY A 101 0.60 13.79 -6.97
N ASN A 102 -0.27 14.80 -7.06
CA ASN A 102 0.07 16.22 -7.07
C ASN A 102 -0.19 16.96 -5.74
N ARG A 103 -0.60 16.23 -4.69
CA ARG A 103 -0.80 16.77 -3.33
C ARG A 103 0.10 16.08 -2.34
N LYS A 104 0.45 16.75 -1.24
CA LYS A 104 1.21 16.13 -0.15
C LYS A 104 0.34 15.13 0.59
N LEU A 105 0.94 14.02 1.02
CA LEU A 105 0.39 13.17 2.06
C LEU A 105 0.92 13.66 3.41
N ILE A 106 0.07 13.78 4.42
CA ILE A 106 0.39 14.40 5.71
C ILE A 106 -0.25 13.62 6.85
N ASN A 107 0.18 13.92 8.08
CA ASN A 107 -0.42 13.41 9.32
C ASN A 107 -0.54 11.86 9.31
N PRO A 108 0.59 11.14 9.20
CA PRO A 108 0.55 9.70 9.32
C PRO A 108 -0.02 9.31 10.68
N THR A 109 -0.99 8.40 10.69
CA THR A 109 -1.41 7.71 11.92
C THR A 109 -1.32 6.20 11.70
N TRP A 110 -1.17 5.45 12.78
CA TRP A 110 -1.08 3.99 12.72
C TRP A 110 -1.64 3.34 13.97
N TYR A 111 -2.15 2.13 13.81
CA TYR A 111 -2.54 1.22 14.86
C TYR A 111 -1.87 -0.13 14.60
N LEU A 112 -1.32 -0.74 15.65
CA LEU A 112 -0.68 -2.04 15.57
C LEU A 112 -1.46 -3.00 16.45
N SER A 113 -2.10 -3.99 15.82
CA SER A 113 -2.62 -5.16 16.55
C SER A 113 -1.45 -6.03 17.01
N HIS A 114 -0.44 -6.21 16.15
CA HIS A 114 0.78 -6.94 16.48
C HIS A 114 2.04 -6.27 15.95
N GLY A 115 3.11 -6.42 16.73
CA GLY A 115 4.43 -5.93 16.37
C GLY A 115 4.70 -4.52 16.90
N VAL A 116 5.72 -3.89 16.33
CA VAL A 116 6.23 -2.58 16.74
C VAL A 116 6.73 -1.80 15.53
N ILE A 117 6.64 -0.48 15.64
CA ILE A 117 7.44 0.45 14.85
C ILE A 117 8.39 1.17 15.81
N ARG A 118 9.67 1.31 15.44
CA ARG A 118 10.68 1.91 16.35
C ARG A 118 11.07 3.33 15.97
N ASP A 119 10.77 3.72 14.75
CA ASP A 119 11.04 5.05 14.22
C ASP A 119 9.73 5.65 13.70
N PRO A 120 9.42 6.93 14.00
CA PRO A 120 8.14 7.52 13.62
C PRO A 120 8.01 7.63 12.10
N LEU A 121 6.81 7.42 11.57
CA LEU A 121 6.54 7.58 10.13
C LEU A 121 6.88 9.01 9.64
N PRO A 122 7.34 9.18 8.38
CA PRO A 122 7.58 10.51 7.82
C PRO A 122 6.34 11.39 7.91
N ARG A 123 6.45 12.54 8.60
CA ARG A 123 5.29 13.42 8.88
C ARG A 123 4.56 13.92 7.64
N TYR A 124 5.27 14.02 6.52
CA TYR A 124 4.70 14.39 5.24
C TYR A 124 5.48 13.71 4.10
N LEU A 125 4.77 13.38 3.02
CA LEU A 125 5.32 12.89 1.76
C LEU A 125 4.91 13.85 0.63
N PRO A 126 5.85 14.68 0.13
CA PRO A 126 5.65 15.50 -1.06
C PRO A 126 5.26 14.69 -2.30
N ALA A 127 4.72 15.38 -3.29
CA ALA A 127 4.45 14.81 -4.62
C ALA A 127 5.76 14.31 -5.25
N GLY A 128 5.76 13.10 -5.80
CA GLY A 128 6.94 12.46 -6.41
C GLY A 128 7.92 11.83 -5.41
N GLU A 129 7.61 11.85 -4.12
CA GLU A 129 8.42 11.21 -3.07
C GLU A 129 7.74 9.96 -2.50
N ALA A 130 8.53 9.14 -1.83
CA ALA A 130 8.07 7.94 -1.15
C ALA A 130 8.62 7.86 0.26
N GLY A 131 7.76 7.45 1.20
CA GLY A 131 8.17 7.06 2.53
C GLY A 131 8.58 5.61 2.53
N ILE A 132 9.76 5.30 3.05
CA ILE A 132 10.17 3.93 3.35
C ILE A 132 10.15 3.76 4.85
N PHE A 133 9.49 2.71 5.36
CA PHE A 133 9.42 2.44 6.78
C PHE A 133 9.24 0.94 7.08
N THR A 134 9.62 0.53 8.28
CA THR A 134 9.71 -0.88 8.67
C THR A 134 8.83 -1.18 9.88
N PHE A 135 7.97 -2.18 9.74
CA PHE A 135 7.19 -2.76 10.83
C PHE A 135 7.76 -4.11 11.27
N GLU A 136 8.05 -4.15 12.56
CA GLU A 136 8.68 -5.19 13.36
C GLU A 136 7.75 -6.21 13.99
N LYS A 137 8.05 -7.52 14.09
CA LYS A 137 7.48 -8.28 15.22
C LYS A 137 8.04 -7.78 16.56
N SER A 138 7.26 -7.92 17.62
CA SER A 138 7.76 -7.70 18.99
C SER A 138 8.80 -8.77 19.34
N ALA A 139 9.87 -8.40 20.05
CA ALA A 139 10.89 -9.34 20.49
C ALA A 139 10.25 -10.47 21.34
N TYR A 140 10.72 -11.71 21.15
CA TYR A 140 10.22 -12.91 21.84
C TYR A 140 8.73 -13.26 21.65
N ALA A 141 7.95 -12.45 20.93
CA ALA A 141 6.55 -12.75 20.63
C ALA A 141 6.41 -13.90 19.62
N THR A 142 5.35 -14.67 19.78
CA THR A 142 4.88 -15.70 18.82
C THR A 142 3.86 -15.15 17.82
N SER A 143 3.69 -13.83 17.78
CA SER A 143 2.97 -13.10 16.74
C SER A 143 3.95 -12.50 15.72
N GLY A 144 3.43 -12.20 14.53
CA GLY A 144 4.18 -11.52 13.49
C GLY A 144 4.05 -10.00 13.61
N THR A 145 3.73 -9.32 12.51
CA THR A 145 3.39 -7.90 12.51
C THR A 145 2.10 -7.67 11.72
N SER A 146 1.16 -6.94 12.31
CA SER A 146 -0.09 -6.56 11.66
C SER A 146 -0.58 -5.22 12.18
N GLY A 147 -1.19 -4.46 11.30
CA GLY A 147 -1.68 -3.13 11.63
C GLY A 147 -2.38 -2.44 10.48
N VAL A 148 -2.83 -1.23 10.78
CA VAL A 148 -3.31 -0.27 9.80
C VAL A 148 -2.52 1.02 9.93
N LEU A 149 -2.23 1.66 8.82
CA LEU A 149 -1.70 3.02 8.79
C LEU A 149 -2.52 3.86 7.81
N THR A 150 -2.55 5.15 8.07
CA THR A 150 -3.21 6.12 7.20
C THR A 150 -2.30 7.30 6.93
N TYR A 151 -2.42 7.85 5.73
CA TYR A 151 -1.96 9.20 5.42
C TYR A 151 -3.14 10.05 4.97
N THR A 152 -3.25 11.26 5.50
CA THR A 152 -4.23 12.24 5.06
C THR A 152 -3.74 12.94 3.79
N ILE A 153 -4.62 13.13 2.82
CA ILE A 153 -4.32 13.92 1.63
C ILE A 153 -4.46 15.40 1.98
N SER A 154 -3.40 16.18 1.76
CA SER A 154 -3.38 17.60 2.11
C SER A 154 -4.52 18.37 1.44
N GLY A 155 -5.25 19.16 2.24
CA GLY A 155 -6.39 19.96 1.77
C GLY A 155 -7.66 19.16 1.53
N THR A 156 -7.77 17.94 2.05
CA THR A 156 -9.01 17.14 2.06
C THR A 156 -9.22 16.48 3.42
N ASN A 157 -10.38 15.85 3.60
CA ASN A 157 -10.69 14.96 4.71
C ASN A 157 -10.47 13.48 4.35
N HIS A 158 -9.79 13.21 3.23
CA HIS A 158 -9.58 11.85 2.73
C HIS A 158 -8.26 11.28 3.21
N GLN A 159 -8.27 10.00 3.58
CA GLN A 159 -7.10 9.25 3.99
C GLN A 159 -6.91 8.07 3.07
N VAL A 160 -5.66 7.76 2.77
CA VAL A 160 -5.30 6.46 2.20
C VAL A 160 -4.99 5.53 3.37
N ALA A 161 -5.82 4.51 3.56
CA ALA A 161 -5.65 3.48 4.57
C ALA A 161 -4.97 2.25 3.97
N VAL A 162 -4.02 1.68 4.71
CA VAL A 162 -3.29 0.47 4.34
C VAL A 162 -3.28 -0.47 5.53
N PHE A 163 -3.86 -1.63 5.36
CA PHE A 163 -3.79 -2.77 6.25
C PHE A 163 -2.70 -3.73 5.76
N TRP A 164 -1.95 -4.29 6.69
CA TRP A 164 -1.06 -5.42 6.41
C TRP A 164 -1.13 -6.44 7.55
N SER A 165 -0.92 -7.71 7.20
CA SER A 165 -0.67 -8.78 8.14
C SER A 165 0.42 -9.70 7.62
N VAL A 166 1.46 -9.89 8.43
CA VAL A 166 2.55 -10.84 8.19
C VAL A 166 2.52 -11.84 9.36
N PRO A 167 1.97 -13.06 9.18
CA PRO A 167 1.73 -13.98 10.27
C PRO A 167 3.01 -14.63 10.80
N PHE A 168 2.98 -15.10 12.05
CA PHE A 168 4.09 -15.89 12.59
C PHE A 168 4.13 -17.30 12.01
N LEU A 169 2.99 -17.97 11.80
CA LEU A 169 2.94 -19.35 11.31
C LEU A 169 2.49 -19.40 9.85
N TYR A 170 3.45 -19.58 8.94
CA TYR A 170 3.13 -19.86 7.54
C TYR A 170 2.76 -21.33 7.35
N GLY A 171 1.89 -21.60 6.37
CA GLY A 171 1.35 -22.93 6.08
C GLY A 171 -0.16 -22.98 6.32
N ILE A 172 -0.60 -22.44 7.45
CA ILE A 172 -2.02 -22.19 7.75
C ILE A 172 -2.44 -20.74 7.47
N TYR A 173 -1.51 -19.80 7.63
CA TYR A 173 -1.71 -18.39 7.31
C TYR A 173 -0.76 -17.95 6.19
N SER A 174 -1.12 -16.85 5.54
CA SER A 174 -0.34 -16.17 4.51
C SER A 174 -0.37 -14.68 4.75
N ASN A 175 0.44 -13.92 4.01
CA ASN A 175 0.38 -12.47 4.10
C ASN A 175 -0.99 -11.98 3.66
N GLU A 176 -1.47 -10.93 4.31
CA GLU A 176 -2.72 -10.27 3.95
C GLU A 176 -2.48 -8.78 3.75
N LEU A 177 -3.20 -8.21 2.80
CA LEU A 177 -3.13 -6.81 2.40
C LEU A 177 -4.55 -6.28 2.16
N HIS A 178 -4.82 -5.06 2.62
CA HIS A 178 -5.99 -4.30 2.19
C HIS A 178 -5.59 -2.83 2.01
N VAL A 179 -6.08 -2.17 0.96
CA VAL A 179 -5.97 -0.72 0.81
C VAL A 179 -7.31 -0.10 0.45
N GLN A 180 -7.55 1.11 0.93
CA GLN A 180 -8.80 1.81 0.66
C GLN A 180 -8.62 3.32 0.87
N VAL A 181 -9.37 4.12 0.12
CA VAL A 181 -9.54 5.54 0.36
C VAL A 181 -10.70 5.72 1.34
N TRP A 182 -10.46 6.42 2.43
CA TRP A 182 -11.45 6.69 3.47
C TRP A 182 -11.76 8.17 3.57
N ASN A 183 -12.90 8.50 4.18
CA ASN A 183 -13.25 9.84 4.60
C ASN A 183 -13.28 9.90 6.13
N ASN A 184 -12.46 10.76 6.73
CA ASN A 184 -12.28 10.88 8.18
C ASN A 184 -11.88 9.58 8.90
N ALA A 185 -11.03 8.76 8.28
CA ALA A 185 -10.46 7.60 8.97
C ALA A 185 -9.42 8.00 10.02
N HIS A 186 -9.41 7.25 11.11
CA HIS A 186 -8.36 7.24 12.11
C HIS A 186 -7.79 5.83 12.18
N SER A 187 -6.47 5.70 12.18
CA SER A 187 -5.84 4.40 12.42
C SER A 187 -6.03 3.98 13.88
N ASN A 188 -7.05 3.15 14.11
CA ASN A 188 -7.42 2.59 15.41
C ASN A 188 -7.84 1.12 15.24
N GLU A 189 -8.20 0.49 16.36
CA GLU A 189 -8.65 -0.91 16.39
C GLU A 189 -9.89 -1.14 15.50
N ALA A 190 -10.87 -0.22 15.52
CA ALA A 190 -12.07 -0.36 14.69
C ALA A 190 -11.76 -0.35 13.19
N LEU A 191 -10.84 0.50 12.72
CA LEU A 191 -10.39 0.49 11.33
C LEU A 191 -9.62 -0.79 11.01
N TYR A 192 -8.80 -1.28 11.93
CA TYR A 192 -8.09 -2.55 11.79
C TYR A 192 -9.06 -3.72 11.62
N ASP A 193 -10.00 -3.88 12.55
CA ASP A 193 -10.98 -4.96 12.52
C ASP A 193 -11.84 -4.90 11.25
N SER A 194 -12.23 -3.69 10.84
CA SER A 194 -13.01 -3.48 9.61
C SER A 194 -12.24 -3.93 8.36
N MET A 195 -10.96 -3.56 8.22
CA MET A 195 -10.15 -3.95 7.05
C MET A 195 -9.69 -5.41 7.12
N GLU A 196 -9.52 -5.98 8.32
CA GLU A 196 -9.17 -7.39 8.52
C GLU A 196 -10.35 -8.31 8.20
N ALA A 197 -11.58 -7.91 8.54
CA ALA A 197 -12.80 -8.67 8.30
C ALA A 197 -13.36 -8.48 6.88
N ASP A 198 -12.84 -7.54 6.10
CA ASP A 198 -13.30 -7.27 4.74
C ASP A 198 -13.04 -8.48 3.82
N GLU A 199 -14.07 -8.91 3.10
CA GLU A 199 -14.00 -10.03 2.16
C GLU A 199 -13.17 -9.69 0.91
N GLU A 200 -12.98 -8.40 0.60
CA GLU A 200 -12.13 -7.92 -0.49
C GLU A 200 -10.64 -7.87 -0.12
N LYS A 201 -10.30 -8.16 1.15
CA LYS A 201 -8.91 -8.29 1.60
C LYS A 201 -8.16 -9.33 0.77
N LEU A 202 -6.96 -8.96 0.36
CA LEU A 202 -6.09 -9.82 -0.42
C LEU A 202 -5.34 -10.80 0.50
N THR A 203 -5.57 -12.10 0.33
CA THR A 203 -4.66 -13.14 0.84
C THR A 203 -3.58 -13.42 -0.21
N VAL A 204 -2.34 -13.02 0.05
CA VAL A 204 -1.28 -12.91 -0.97
C VAL A 204 -0.93 -14.25 -1.65
N SER A 205 -1.03 -15.36 -0.91
CA SER A 205 -0.77 -16.69 -1.47
C SER A 205 -1.86 -17.21 -2.41
N ASN A 206 -3.11 -16.75 -2.23
CA ASN A 206 -4.31 -17.37 -2.82
C ASN A 206 -4.97 -16.48 -3.88
N SER A 207 -4.94 -15.16 -3.68
CA SER A 207 -5.73 -14.20 -4.47
C SER A 207 -4.87 -13.35 -5.41
N GLY A 208 -3.54 -13.43 -5.31
CA GLY A 208 -2.59 -12.62 -6.07
C GLY A 208 -1.76 -11.72 -5.18
N HIS A 209 -0.87 -10.93 -5.77
CA HIS A 209 0.07 -10.08 -5.01
C HIS A 209 -0.34 -8.63 -4.92
N TRP A 210 -1.46 -8.23 -5.51
CA TRP A 210 -1.83 -6.82 -5.62
C TRP A 210 -3.33 -6.60 -5.48
N MET A 211 -3.70 -5.36 -5.17
CA MET A 211 -5.07 -4.88 -5.20
C MET A 211 -5.10 -3.36 -5.40
N SER A 212 -6.31 -2.83 -5.58
CA SER A 212 -6.52 -1.39 -5.71
C SER A 212 -7.88 -0.95 -5.20
N ASP A 213 -7.95 0.30 -4.79
CA ASP A 213 -9.21 0.99 -4.50
C ASP A 213 -9.22 2.36 -5.19
N SER A 214 -10.41 2.90 -5.46
CA SER A 214 -10.60 4.20 -6.09
C SER A 214 -11.81 4.93 -5.52
N GLY A 215 -11.60 6.15 -5.04
CA GLY A 215 -12.66 6.99 -4.49
C GLY A 215 -12.25 8.46 -4.47
N TRP A 216 -13.22 9.37 -4.62
CA TRP A 216 -13.00 10.83 -4.54
C TRP A 216 -11.87 11.37 -5.45
N GLY A 217 -11.69 10.76 -6.62
CA GLY A 217 -10.62 11.14 -7.55
C GLY A 217 -9.23 10.72 -7.09
N ILE A 218 -9.12 9.78 -6.16
CA ILE A 218 -7.89 9.17 -5.68
C ILE A 218 -7.92 7.71 -6.06
N THR A 219 -6.79 7.21 -6.56
CA THR A 219 -6.57 5.79 -6.80
C THR A 219 -5.41 5.35 -5.92
N VAL A 220 -5.60 4.25 -5.20
CA VAL A 220 -4.51 3.58 -4.47
C VAL A 220 -4.30 2.20 -5.05
N HIS A 221 -3.06 1.90 -5.41
CA HIS A 221 -2.62 0.57 -5.78
C HIS A 221 -1.67 0.05 -4.70
N ALA A 222 -1.73 -1.24 -4.39
CA ALA A 222 -0.76 -1.85 -3.51
C ALA A 222 -0.42 -3.26 -3.94
N ALA A 223 0.80 -3.67 -3.68
CA ALA A 223 1.25 -5.03 -3.89
C ALA A 223 2.21 -5.50 -2.79
N MET A 224 2.14 -6.78 -2.43
CA MET A 224 2.87 -7.37 -1.31
C MET A 224 3.49 -8.72 -1.69
N THR A 225 4.73 -8.94 -1.23
CA THR A 225 5.39 -10.25 -1.31
C THR A 225 4.85 -11.20 -0.24
N ASN A 226 4.87 -12.51 -0.48
CA ASN A 226 4.38 -13.51 0.49
C ASN A 226 5.50 -14.07 1.39
N ALA A 227 6.55 -13.28 1.63
CA ALA A 227 7.66 -13.67 2.49
C ALA A 227 7.42 -13.27 3.95
N ALA A 228 8.03 -14.02 4.88
CA ALA A 228 8.11 -13.67 6.30
C ALA A 228 8.75 -12.30 6.55
N LYS A 229 9.66 -11.90 5.66
CA LYS A 229 10.21 -10.55 5.54
C LYS A 229 9.57 -9.91 4.32
N ALA A 230 8.36 -9.40 4.51
CA ALA A 230 7.52 -8.89 3.44
C ALA A 230 8.00 -7.53 2.95
N SER A 231 7.76 -7.28 1.67
CA SER A 231 7.87 -5.99 1.00
C SER A 231 6.49 -5.62 0.51
N LEU A 232 6.00 -4.45 0.92
CA LEU A 232 4.70 -3.91 0.52
C LEU A 232 4.93 -2.58 -0.16
N LEU A 233 4.54 -2.47 -1.42
CA LEU A 233 4.61 -1.23 -2.18
C LEU A 233 3.20 -0.67 -2.36
N VAL A 234 3.04 0.62 -2.05
CA VAL A 234 1.77 1.36 -2.15
C VAL A 234 2.00 2.55 -3.07
N GLU A 235 1.13 2.75 -4.05
CA GLU A 235 1.16 3.84 -5.02
C GLU A 235 -0.15 4.62 -4.95
N VAL A 236 -0.06 5.92 -4.63
CA VAL A 236 -1.21 6.82 -4.56
C VAL A 236 -1.15 7.79 -5.73
N GLU A 237 -2.23 7.82 -6.52
CA GLU A 237 -2.43 8.68 -7.67
C GLU A 237 -3.68 9.55 -7.49
N PHE A 238 -3.68 10.74 -8.08
CA PHE A 238 -4.90 11.56 -8.17
C PHE A 238 -5.38 11.57 -9.61
N ASN A 239 -6.60 11.09 -9.83
CA ASN A 239 -7.27 11.16 -11.11
C ASN A 239 -7.63 12.63 -11.36
N ILE A 240 -6.89 13.30 -12.24
CA ILE A 240 -7.24 14.65 -12.69
C ILE A 240 -8.49 14.52 -13.56
N THR A 241 -9.69 14.72 -12.99
CA THR A 241 -10.85 15.00 -13.82
C THR A 241 -10.71 16.43 -14.33
N THR A 242 -10.21 16.57 -15.56
CA THR A 242 -10.26 17.84 -16.30
C THR A 242 -11.72 18.17 -16.60
N THR A 243 -12.43 18.81 -15.67
CA THR A 243 -13.68 19.51 -15.99
C THR A 243 -13.32 20.85 -16.63
N HIS A 244 -13.04 20.82 -17.94
CA HIS A 244 -13.25 22.00 -18.77
C HIS A 244 -14.76 22.21 -18.90
N GLY A 245 -15.34 22.96 -17.96
CA GLY A 245 -16.69 23.48 -18.10
C GLY A 245 -16.73 24.50 -19.24
N THR A 246 -17.21 24.09 -20.40
CA THR A 246 -17.72 24.99 -21.43
C THR A 246 -18.92 25.72 -20.86
N HIS A 247 -18.76 27.01 -20.53
CA HIS A 247 -19.88 27.92 -20.36
C HIS A 247 -20.52 28.13 -21.75
N GLU A 248 -21.55 27.36 -22.05
CA GLU A 248 -22.51 27.69 -23.10
C GLU A 248 -23.47 28.74 -22.51
N GLN A 249 -23.24 30.01 -22.89
CA GLN A 249 -24.21 31.08 -22.63
C GLN A 249 -25.36 30.93 -23.63
N SER A 250 -26.53 30.51 -23.15
CA SER A 250 -27.78 30.69 -23.89
C SER A 250 -28.14 32.18 -23.95
N PRO A 251 -28.62 32.70 -25.09
CA PRO A 251 -29.02 34.08 -25.21
C PRO A 251 -30.31 34.34 -24.44
N VAL A 252 -30.31 35.43 -23.66
CA VAL A 252 -31.49 35.99 -23.01
C VAL A 252 -32.41 36.54 -24.11
N VAL A 253 -33.62 35.99 -24.19
CA VAL A 253 -34.71 36.57 -24.98
C VAL A 253 -35.21 37.81 -24.24
N GLY A 254 -35.11 38.96 -24.88
CA GLY A 254 -35.71 40.23 -24.50
C GLY A 254 -36.14 40.97 -25.75
#